data_AF-P15444-F1
#
_entry.id   AF-P15444-F1
#
_cell.length_a   1.000
_cell.length_b   1.000
_cell.length_c   1.000
_cell.angle_alpha   90.00
_cell.angle_beta   90.00
_cell.angle_gamma   90.00
#
_symmetry.space_group_name_H-M   'P 1'
#
loop_
_entity.id
_entity.type
_entity.pdbx_description
1 polymer ?
#
loop_
_entity_poly.entity_id
_entity_poly.type
_entity_poly.pdbx_seq_one_letter_code
_entity_poly.pdbx_strand_id
1 'polypeptide(L)'
;AVLDMDIRKCMPCGPRNKGHCFGPNICCGEELGCYFGTSETLRCQEENFLPTPCESGRKPCGNNEGSCAASGICCSNEGCMVDSSCDQEVMFP
;
A
#
# COMPACT_ATOMS: atom_id res chain seq x y z
N ALA A 1 6.49 2.37 -27.66
CA ALA A 1 6.83 2.25 -26.24
C ALA A 1 5.81 3.08 -25.50
N VAL A 2 4.89 2.44 -24.78
CA VAL A 2 4.06 3.17 -23.81
C VAL A 2 5.10 3.72 -22.84
N LEU A 3 5.25 5.04 -22.82
CA LEU A 3 6.02 5.70 -21.78
C LEU A 3 5.53 5.05 -20.49
N ASP A 4 6.44 4.49 -19.68
CA ASP A 4 6.18 4.33 -18.27
C ASP A 4 5.76 5.72 -17.81
N MET A 5 4.46 6.02 -17.94
CA MET A 5 3.87 7.21 -17.40
C MET A 5 4.29 7.09 -15.95
N ASP A 6 5.06 8.04 -15.45
CA ASP A 6 5.53 8.01 -14.08
C ASP A 6 4.31 7.92 -13.16
N ILE A 7 3.83 6.70 -12.89
CA ILE A 7 2.70 6.44 -12.02
C ILE A 7 3.26 6.81 -10.66
N ARG A 8 2.71 7.89 -10.11
CA ARG A 8 3.22 8.41 -8.85
C ARG A 8 2.97 7.37 -7.76
N LYS A 9 3.80 7.40 -6.72
CA LYS A 9 3.45 6.66 -5.50
C LYS A 9 2.29 7.33 -4.81
N CYS A 10 1.38 6.53 -4.25
CA CYS A 10 0.31 7.10 -3.45
C CYS A 10 0.87 7.80 -2.22
N MET A 11 0.10 8.74 -1.71
CA MET A 11 0.51 9.62 -0.62
C MET A 11 1.02 8.82 0.58
N PRO A 12 2.10 9.32 1.22
CA PRO A 12 2.57 8.71 2.43
C PRO A 12 1.61 9.00 3.58
N CYS A 13 1.51 8.05 4.49
CA CYS A 13 0.56 8.06 5.60
C CYS A 13 1.16 7.40 6.85
N GLY A 14 0.40 7.43 7.94
CA GLY A 14 0.81 6.82 9.20
C GLY A 14 1.96 7.53 9.93
N PRO A 15 2.44 6.94 11.04
CA PRO A 15 3.47 7.52 11.88
C PRO A 15 4.73 7.82 11.06
N ARG A 16 5.21 9.06 11.15
CA ARG A 16 6.41 9.53 10.43
C ARG A 16 6.35 9.35 8.91
N ASN A 17 5.15 9.28 8.31
CA ASN A 17 4.97 9.08 6.86
C ASN A 17 5.63 7.80 6.34
N LYS A 18 5.72 6.75 7.18
CA LYS A 18 6.38 5.47 6.85
C LYS A 18 5.49 4.50 6.05
N GLY A 19 4.19 4.76 5.96
CA GLY A 19 3.27 3.96 5.16
C GLY A 19 2.86 4.66 3.87
N HIS A 20 2.12 3.94 3.03
CA HIS A 20 1.45 4.45 1.83
C HIS A 20 -0.03 4.06 1.81
N CYS A 21 -0.82 4.89 1.14
CA CYS A 21 -2.27 4.73 1.05
C CYS A 21 -2.68 3.63 0.07
N PHE A 22 -3.23 2.51 0.55
CA PHE A 22 -3.75 1.46 -0.33
C PHE A 22 -5.21 1.68 -0.71
N GLY A 23 -5.92 2.52 0.03
CA GLY A 23 -7.30 2.93 -0.22
C GLY A 23 -7.65 4.13 0.67
N PRO A 24 -8.86 4.70 0.56
CA PRO A 24 -9.23 5.95 1.24
C PRO A 24 -9.14 5.87 2.77
N ASN A 25 -9.21 4.66 3.33
CA ASN A 25 -9.14 4.40 4.77
C ASN A 25 -8.12 3.31 5.11
N ILE A 26 -7.10 3.09 4.26
CA ILE A 26 -6.10 2.03 4.44
C ILE A 26 -4.70 2.63 4.28
N CYS A 27 -3.90 2.55 5.34
CA CYS A 27 -2.50 2.94 5.33
C CYS A 27 -1.63 1.76 5.74
N CYS A 28 -0.67 1.36 4.91
CA CYS A 28 0.21 0.23 5.21
C CYS A 28 1.67 0.55 4.97
N GLY A 29 2.56 -0.08 5.74
CA GLY A 29 4.00 -0.01 5.53
C GLY A 29 4.71 -1.23 6.11
N GLU A 30 5.84 -1.61 5.52
CA GLU A 30 6.57 -2.84 5.85
C GLU A 30 6.88 -3.02 7.34
N GLU A 31 7.39 -1.97 7.99
CA GLU A 31 7.72 -1.98 9.43
C GLU A 31 6.52 -1.61 10.33
N LEU A 32 5.41 -1.20 9.73
CA LEU A 32 4.27 -0.59 10.43
C LEU A 32 3.09 -1.56 10.58
N GLY A 33 2.93 -2.49 9.64
CA GLY A 33 1.68 -3.18 9.40
C GLY A 33 0.69 -2.28 8.68
N CYS A 34 -0.61 -2.43 8.99
CA CYS A 34 -1.69 -1.67 8.36
C CYS A 34 -2.61 -1.02 9.40
N TYR A 35 -3.04 0.20 9.11
CA TYR A 35 -4.08 0.94 9.83
C TYR A 35 -5.33 1.05 8.97
N PHE A 36 -6.48 0.89 9.61
CA PHE A 36 -7.79 0.90 8.97
C PHE A 36 -8.70 1.90 9.66
N GLY A 37 -9.09 2.98 8.96
CA GLY A 37 -10.03 3.98 9.47
C GLY A 37 -9.58 4.73 10.73
N THR A 38 -8.27 4.80 10.99
CA THR A 38 -7.70 5.59 12.10
C THR A 38 -7.22 6.96 11.62
N SER A 39 -6.73 7.81 12.52
CA SER A 39 -6.13 9.11 12.15
C SER A 39 -4.99 8.99 11.13
N GLU A 40 -4.30 7.86 11.13
CA GLU A 40 -3.19 7.53 10.25
C GLU A 40 -3.61 7.45 8.78
N THR A 41 -4.89 7.21 8.50
CA THR A 41 -5.44 7.06 7.14
C THR A 41 -6.11 8.33 6.61
N LEU A 42 -6.21 9.40 7.40
CA LEU A 42 -6.90 10.64 6.98
C LEU A 42 -6.30 11.24 5.71
N ARG A 43 -4.97 11.17 5.55
CA ARG A 43 -4.29 11.62 4.33
C ARG A 43 -4.66 10.81 3.10
N CYS A 44 -5.08 9.57 3.26
CA CYS A 44 -5.50 8.72 2.15
C CYS A 44 -6.85 9.14 1.57
N GLN A 45 -7.64 9.94 2.30
CA GLN A 45 -8.85 10.53 1.73
C GLN A 45 -8.52 11.62 0.71
N GLU A 46 -7.36 12.28 0.86
CA GLU A 46 -6.88 13.29 -0.08
C GLU A 46 -6.62 12.69 -1.47
N GLU A 47 -6.32 11.39 -1.56
CA GLU A 47 -6.10 10.68 -2.83
C GLU A 47 -7.33 10.72 -3.74
N ASN A 48 -8.55 10.76 -3.18
CA ASN A 48 -9.78 10.82 -3.97
C ASN A 48 -9.94 12.10 -4.79
N PHE A 49 -9.19 13.15 -4.45
CA PHE A 49 -9.26 14.45 -5.15
C PHE A 49 -8.17 14.59 -6.22
N LEU A 50 -7.24 13.66 -6.31
CA LEU A 50 -6.14 13.71 -7.26
C LEU A 50 -6.56 13.05 -8.59
N PRO A 51 -6.38 13.72 -9.75
CA PRO A 51 -6.83 13.19 -11.04
C PRO A 51 -5.90 12.11 -11.60
N THR A 52 -4.74 11.90 -10.99
CA THR A 52 -3.72 10.96 -11.46
C THR A 52 -3.71 9.69 -10.61
N PRO A 53 -3.70 8.50 -11.26
CA PRO A 53 -3.58 7.24 -10.55
C PRO A 53 -2.22 7.15 -9.85
N CYS A 54 -2.16 6.30 -8.83
CA CYS A 54 -0.97 6.07 -8.04
C CYS A 54 -0.84 4.59 -7.66
N GLU A 55 0.37 4.17 -7.28
CA GLU A 55 0.65 2.82 -6.78
C GLU A 55 1.25 2.85 -5.36
N SER A 56 0.88 1.88 -4.52
CA SER A 56 1.33 1.79 -3.12
C SER A 56 2.19 0.58 -2.82
N GLY A 57 2.00 -0.54 -3.53
CA GLY A 57 2.79 -1.76 -3.36
C GLY A 57 3.73 -2.00 -4.54
N ARG A 58 4.71 -2.88 -4.33
CA ARG A 58 5.70 -3.24 -5.37
C ARG A 58 5.52 -4.65 -5.91
N LYS A 59 5.11 -5.59 -5.05
CA LYS A 59 4.97 -7.01 -5.40
C LYS A 59 3.49 -7.34 -5.48
N PRO A 60 2.98 -7.81 -6.63
CA PRO A 60 1.60 -8.27 -6.73
C PRO A 60 1.39 -9.51 -5.85
N CYS A 61 0.20 -9.66 -5.31
CA CYS A 61 -0.17 -10.76 -4.41
C CYS A 61 -1.67 -11.04 -4.51
N GLY A 62 -2.08 -12.19 -3.97
CA GLY A 62 -3.45 -12.70 -4.10
C GLY A 62 -3.86 -12.98 -5.56
N ASN A 63 -5.18 -13.18 -5.75
CA ASN A 63 -5.78 -13.41 -7.06
C ASN A 63 -6.38 -12.14 -7.69
N ASN A 64 -6.45 -11.05 -6.92
CA ASN A 64 -6.99 -9.75 -7.34
C ASN A 64 -5.85 -8.77 -7.69
N GLU A 65 -6.18 -7.53 -8.05
CA GLU A 65 -5.21 -6.40 -8.18
C GLU A 65 -4.68 -5.97 -6.79
N GLY A 66 -4.18 -6.94 -6.02
CA GLY A 66 -3.58 -6.76 -4.72
C GLY A 66 -2.08 -6.56 -4.84
N SER A 67 -1.51 -5.80 -3.90
CA SER A 67 -0.07 -5.66 -3.79
C SER A 67 0.37 -5.73 -2.33
N CYS A 68 1.57 -6.26 -2.12
CA CYS A 68 2.13 -6.45 -0.79
C CYS A 68 2.30 -5.10 -0.10
N ALA A 69 1.66 -4.98 1.05
CA ALA A 69 1.52 -3.72 1.76
C ALA A 69 2.33 -3.69 3.06
N ALA A 70 2.51 -4.87 3.67
CA ALA A 70 3.39 -5.11 4.80
C ALA A 70 3.82 -6.60 4.78
N SER A 71 4.73 -7.00 5.69
CA SER A 71 5.17 -8.40 5.75
C SER A 71 3.98 -9.34 5.95
N GLY A 72 3.82 -10.29 5.04
CA GLY A 72 2.72 -11.27 5.08
C GLY A 72 1.32 -10.69 4.84
N ILE A 73 1.21 -9.45 4.34
CA ILE A 73 -0.08 -8.77 4.12
C ILE A 73 -0.19 -8.28 2.67
N CYS A 74 -1.23 -8.76 1.98
CA CYS A 74 -1.64 -8.32 0.66
C CYS A 74 -2.82 -7.36 0.76
N CYS A 75 -2.77 -6.20 0.09
CA CYS A 75 -3.86 -5.22 0.11
C CYS A 75 -4.28 -4.75 -1.28
N SER A 76 -5.57 -4.47 -1.43
CA SER A 76 -6.17 -3.70 -2.52
C SER A 76 -6.82 -2.42 -1.96
N ASN A 77 -7.49 -1.65 -2.83
CA ASN A 77 -8.29 -0.50 -2.43
C ASN A 77 -9.53 -0.85 -1.58
N GLU A 78 -9.94 -2.12 -1.59
CA GLU A 78 -11.11 -2.60 -0.84
C GLU A 78 -10.73 -3.11 0.55
N GLY A 79 -9.55 -3.68 0.71
CA GLY A 79 -9.14 -4.29 1.98
C GLY A 79 -7.81 -5.04 1.90
N CYS A 80 -7.49 -5.73 2.99
CA CYS A 80 -6.26 -6.50 3.11
C CYS A 80 -6.53 -7.93 3.58
N MET A 81 -5.66 -8.84 3.19
CA MET A 81 -5.66 -10.23 3.61
C MET A 81 -4.24 -10.67 3.96
N VAL A 82 -4.13 -11.69 4.81
CA VAL A 82 -2.85 -12.35 5.07
C VAL A 82 -2.46 -13.16 3.85
N ASP A 83 -1.23 -12.97 3.38
CA ASP A 83 -0.67 -13.66 2.22
C ASP A 83 0.84 -13.86 2.43
N SER A 84 1.27 -15.12 2.57
CA SER A 84 2.68 -15.47 2.78
C SER A 84 3.57 -15.16 1.58
N SER A 85 3.02 -14.89 0.40
CA SER A 85 3.81 -14.39 -0.73
C SER A 85 4.40 -13.00 -0.45
N CYS A 86 3.85 -12.27 0.52
CA CYS A 86 4.34 -10.97 0.97
C CYS A 86 5.30 -11.03 2.16
N ASP A 87 5.64 -12.23 2.65
CA ASP A 87 6.70 -12.34 3.64
C ASP A 87 8.03 -11.89 3.04
N GLN A 88 8.77 -11.07 3.78
CA GLN A 88 10.13 -10.74 3.41
C GLN A 88 10.95 -12.01 3.57
N GLU A 89 11.62 -12.46 2.49
CA GLU A 89 12.72 -13.41 2.65
C GLU A 89 13.77 -12.70 3.50
N VAL A 90 13.78 -12.99 4.79
CA VAL A 90 14.89 -12.66 5.66
C VAL A 90 16.12 -13.28 5.02
N MET A 91 16.93 -12.45 4.37
CA MET A 91 18.25 -12.82 3.91
C MET A 91 19.05 -13.16 5.18
N PHE A 92 19.00 -14.42 5.60
CA PHE A 92 19.91 -14.92 6.61
C PHE A 92 21.34 -14.78 6.03
N PRO A 93 22.29 -14.26 6.82
CA PRO A 93 23.66 -14.01 6.36
C PRO A 93 24.42 -15.29 5.98
#